data_AF-A0A1F5L364-F1
#
_entry.id   AF-A0A1F5L364-F1
#
_cell.length_a   1.000
_cell.length_b   1.000
_cell.length_c   1.000
_cell.angle_alpha   90.00
_cell.angle_beta   90.00
_cell.angle_gamma   90.00
#
_symmetry.space_group_name_H-M   'P 1'
#
loop_
_entity.id
_entity.type
_entity.pdbx_description
1 polymer ?
#
loop_
_entity_poly.entity_id
_entity_poly.type
_entity_poly.pdbx_seq_one_letter_code
_entity_poly.pdbx_strand_id
1 'polypeptide(L)'
;MGEPSISFEETGATINDPAAEMAEPSELKMQEAYQRYDSERDRRLRPDGFTQYVDFVDEPAADLRPAEKIVTNDNLNQQKDFRVLIVGAGFGGLLFAVRLLQTGFCQPDEILLVDKTGGFGGTWWWNKYPGLTCDVESYICMPLLEETNYTPSHKYVSGIELKEHAERIANQWNLKKRAFFGTEVDKMDWNNEDAQWRVHITKNNNLPTILKSDIVIMANGLLDFPKIPKAEWP
;
A
#
# COMPACT_ATOMS: atom_id res chain seq x y z
N MET A 1 12.04 44.02 26.92
CA MET A 1 11.85 42.60 27.30
C MET A 1 10.67 42.56 28.24
N GLY A 2 9.61 41.88 27.82
CA GLY A 2 8.41 41.64 28.61
C GLY A 2 7.62 40.58 27.84
N GLU A 3 7.77 39.32 28.21
CA GLU A 3 6.98 38.23 27.64
C GLU A 3 5.53 38.37 28.10
N PRO A 4 4.54 38.22 27.21
CA PRO A 4 3.16 38.11 27.64
C PRO A 4 2.95 36.69 28.22
N SER A 5 2.67 36.63 29.52
CA SER A 5 2.18 35.40 30.16
C SER A 5 0.75 35.14 29.71
N ILE A 6 0.53 34.04 28.98
CA ILE A 6 -0.81 33.54 28.67
C ILE A 6 -1.24 32.67 29.85
N SER A 7 -2.18 33.17 30.65
CA SER A 7 -2.87 32.37 31.66
C SER A 7 -4.03 31.64 31.00
N PHE A 8 -4.03 30.31 31.06
CA PHE A 8 -5.21 29.52 30.74
C PHE A 8 -6.13 29.53 31.97
N GLU A 9 -7.32 30.10 31.83
CA GLU A 9 -8.39 29.85 32.80
C GLU A 9 -8.80 28.38 32.66
N GLU A 10 -8.64 27.60 33.73
CA GLU A 10 -9.28 26.29 33.86
C GLU A 10 -10.79 26.52 33.86
N THR A 11 -11.38 26.54 32.68
CA THR A 11 -12.82 26.32 32.56
C THR A 11 -13.09 24.92 33.13
N GLY A 12 -13.75 24.86 34.28
CA GLY A 12 -14.18 23.62 34.95
C GLY A 12 -15.22 22.83 34.16
N ALA A 13 -15.16 22.84 32.84
CA ALA A 13 -15.86 21.91 31.99
C ALA A 13 -15.14 20.57 32.10
N THR A 14 -15.57 19.75 33.05
CA THR A 14 -15.35 18.31 33.02
C THR A 14 -15.76 17.83 31.63
N ILE A 15 -14.78 17.41 30.82
CA ILE A 15 -15.04 16.61 29.64
C ILE A 15 -15.78 15.39 30.18
N ASN A 16 -17.09 15.30 29.90
CA ASN A 16 -17.86 14.09 30.21
C ASN A 16 -17.13 12.96 29.50
N ASP A 17 -16.43 12.13 30.26
CA ASP A 17 -15.87 10.89 29.76
C ASP A 17 -17.06 9.95 29.53
N PRO A 18 -17.50 9.71 28.28
CA PRO A 18 -18.65 8.85 28.05
C PRO A 18 -18.38 7.41 28.51
N ALA A 19 -17.13 7.01 28.75
CA ALA A 19 -16.79 5.71 29.31
C ALA A 19 -17.11 5.64 30.82
N ALA A 20 -17.11 6.76 31.55
CA ALA A 20 -17.40 6.78 32.99
C ALA A 20 -18.89 6.49 33.30
N GLU A 21 -19.79 6.68 32.34
CA GLU A 21 -21.23 6.38 32.46
C GLU A 21 -21.62 5.01 31.85
N MET A 22 -20.67 4.26 31.26
CA MET A 22 -20.98 2.93 30.74
C MET A 22 -21.06 1.93 31.89
N ALA A 23 -22.28 1.57 32.28
CA ALA A 23 -22.50 0.47 33.20
C ALA A 23 -21.92 -0.84 32.61
N GLU A 24 -21.07 -1.52 33.38
CA GLU A 24 -20.56 -2.85 33.00
C GLU A 24 -21.73 -3.78 32.66
N PRO A 25 -21.73 -4.40 31.46
CA PRO A 25 -22.79 -5.32 31.09
C PRO A 25 -22.87 -6.45 32.11
N SER A 26 -24.10 -6.84 32.50
CA SER A 26 -24.25 -8.01 33.35
C SER A 26 -23.68 -9.24 32.65
N GLU A 27 -23.16 -10.19 33.44
CA GLU A 27 -22.60 -11.44 32.92
C GLU A 27 -23.59 -12.17 31.99
N LEU A 28 -24.89 -12.11 32.31
CA LEU A 28 -25.95 -12.66 31.46
C LEU A 28 -26.01 -11.99 30.07
N LYS A 29 -25.93 -10.66 30.00
CA LYS A 29 -25.94 -9.92 28.71
C LYS A 29 -24.70 -10.25 27.88
N MET A 30 -23.55 -10.45 28.53
CA MET A 30 -22.34 -10.91 27.85
C MET A 30 -22.49 -12.32 27.28
N GLN A 31 -23.07 -13.24 28.06
CA GLN A 31 -23.35 -14.60 27.61
C GLN A 31 -24.30 -14.62 26.39
N GLU A 32 -25.37 -13.81 26.42
CA GLU A 32 -26.29 -13.66 25.28
C GLU A 32 -25.58 -13.10 24.03
N ALA A 33 -24.69 -12.13 24.20
CA ALA A 33 -23.89 -11.58 23.10
C ALA A 33 -22.96 -12.64 22.48
N TYR A 34 -22.28 -13.43 23.31
CA TYR A 34 -21.42 -14.53 22.83
C TYR A 34 -22.21 -15.59 22.07
N GLN A 35 -23.39 -15.99 22.58
CA GLN A 35 -24.27 -16.93 21.88
C GLN A 35 -24.72 -16.40 20.51
N ARG A 36 -24.98 -15.08 20.42
CA ARG A 36 -25.29 -14.44 19.14
C ARG A 36 -24.09 -14.47 18.19
N TYR A 37 -22.87 -14.20 18.69
CA TYR A 37 -21.66 -14.28 17.87
C TYR A 37 -21.43 -15.69 17.31
N ASP A 38 -21.59 -16.72 18.14
CA ASP A 38 -21.47 -18.11 17.70
C ASP A 38 -22.51 -18.44 16.63
N SER A 39 -23.77 -18.07 16.87
CA SER A 39 -24.87 -18.30 15.92
C SER A 39 -24.62 -17.62 14.57
N GLU A 40 -24.11 -16.38 14.55
CA GLU A 40 -23.80 -15.65 13.32
C GLU A 40 -22.54 -16.17 12.61
N ARG A 41 -21.52 -16.61 13.37
CA ARG A 41 -20.34 -17.29 12.81
C ARG A 41 -20.75 -18.57 12.11
N ASP A 42 -21.51 -19.43 12.79
CA ASP A 42 -21.87 -20.75 12.30
C ASP A 42 -22.75 -20.67 11.03
N ARG A 43 -23.56 -19.62 10.88
CA ARG A 43 -24.30 -19.33 9.63
C ARG A 43 -23.42 -19.05 8.41
N ARG A 44 -22.20 -18.55 8.60
CA ARG A 44 -21.30 -18.09 7.53
C ARG A 44 -20.08 -19.00 7.36
N LEU A 45 -19.87 -19.94 8.27
CA LEU A 45 -18.83 -20.95 8.13
C LEU A 45 -19.11 -21.82 6.91
N ARG A 46 -18.14 -21.82 6.00
CA ARG A 46 -18.22 -22.53 4.73
C ARG A 46 -17.17 -23.64 4.70
N PRO A 47 -17.56 -24.91 4.43
CA PRO A 47 -16.64 -26.04 4.45
C PRO A 47 -15.59 -25.96 3.33
N ASP A 48 -15.89 -25.24 2.25
CA ASP A 48 -15.00 -24.99 1.11
C ASP A 48 -13.96 -23.88 1.37
N GLY A 49 -13.99 -23.21 2.53
CA GLY A 49 -12.91 -22.33 2.99
C GLY A 49 -12.52 -21.28 1.95
N PHE A 50 -11.23 -21.10 1.68
CA PHE A 50 -10.76 -20.12 0.69
C PHE A 50 -11.11 -20.47 -0.77
N THR A 51 -11.45 -21.72 -1.07
CA THR A 51 -11.83 -22.15 -2.44
C THR A 51 -13.22 -21.68 -2.86
N GLN A 52 -13.95 -21.03 -1.94
CA GLN A 52 -15.18 -20.31 -2.23
C GLN A 52 -14.96 -19.05 -3.10
N TYR A 53 -13.71 -18.65 -3.35
CA TYR A 53 -13.34 -17.53 -4.19
C TYR A 53 -12.54 -17.98 -5.41
N VAL A 54 -12.66 -17.23 -6.50
CA VAL A 54 -11.83 -17.33 -7.71
C VAL A 54 -11.03 -16.04 -7.89
N ASP A 55 -9.84 -16.14 -8.48
CA ASP A 55 -9.01 -14.97 -8.70
C ASP A 55 -9.48 -14.21 -9.95
N PHE A 56 -9.34 -12.88 -9.92
CA PHE A 56 -9.72 -11.98 -11.01
C PHE A 56 -8.88 -12.15 -12.30
N VAL A 57 -7.90 -13.07 -12.31
CA VAL A 57 -7.15 -13.50 -13.50
C VAL A 57 -7.82 -14.66 -14.23
N ASP A 58 -8.69 -15.41 -13.56
CA ASP A 58 -9.29 -16.61 -14.13
C ASP A 58 -10.50 -16.23 -15.00
N GLU A 59 -10.59 -16.84 -16.19
CA GLU A 59 -11.77 -16.74 -17.07
C GLU A 59 -13.04 -17.17 -16.31
N PRO A 60 -14.16 -16.41 -16.34
CA PRO A 60 -14.48 -15.29 -17.25
C PRO A 60 -14.25 -13.87 -16.68
N ALA A 61 -13.53 -13.73 -15.57
CA ALA A 61 -13.40 -12.46 -14.85
C ALA A 61 -12.33 -11.51 -15.42
N ALA A 62 -11.52 -11.97 -16.38
CA ALA A 62 -10.42 -11.19 -16.96
C ALA A 62 -10.92 -9.87 -17.61
N ASP A 63 -12.11 -9.89 -18.20
CA ASP A 63 -12.76 -8.73 -18.85
C ASP A 63 -13.14 -7.61 -17.88
N LEU A 64 -13.17 -7.88 -16.57
CA LEU A 64 -13.52 -6.88 -15.55
C LEU A 64 -12.35 -5.95 -15.19
N ARG A 65 -11.14 -6.20 -15.73
CA ARG A 65 -9.97 -5.34 -15.49
C ARG A 65 -10.11 -4.03 -16.27
N PRO A 66 -9.98 -2.87 -15.62
CA PRO A 66 -9.87 -1.61 -16.34
C PRO A 66 -8.70 -1.68 -17.31
N ALA A 67 -8.96 -1.46 -18.60
CA ALA A 67 -7.94 -1.40 -19.65
C ALA A 67 -7.12 -0.10 -19.57
N GLU A 68 -6.53 0.20 -18.41
CA GLU A 68 -5.65 1.36 -18.28
C GLU A 68 -4.40 1.14 -19.12
N LYS A 69 -4.21 2.00 -20.11
CA LYS A 69 -2.96 2.08 -20.87
C LYS A 69 -1.85 2.51 -19.92
N ILE A 70 -1.06 1.55 -19.46
CA ILE A 70 0.18 1.78 -18.73
C ILE A 70 1.18 2.39 -19.72
N VAL A 71 1.34 3.72 -19.70
CA VAL A 71 2.38 4.41 -20.47
C VAL A 71 3.70 4.19 -19.75
N THR A 72 4.49 3.25 -20.23
CA THR A 72 5.75 2.86 -19.59
C THR A 72 6.95 3.63 -20.14
N ASN A 73 7.93 3.85 -19.29
CA ASN A 73 9.28 4.19 -19.74
C ASN A 73 9.97 2.88 -20.18
N ASP A 74 10.40 2.80 -21.45
CA ASP A 74 10.82 1.53 -22.07
C ASP A 74 12.31 1.18 -21.91
N ASN A 75 13.08 2.06 -21.26
CA ASN A 75 14.52 1.91 -21.18
C ASN A 75 15.00 1.08 -19.97
N LEU A 76 14.44 -0.12 -19.75
CA LEU A 76 14.96 -1.10 -18.77
C LEU A 76 16.46 -1.35 -18.97
N ASN A 77 16.89 -1.39 -20.23
CA ASN A 77 18.29 -1.63 -20.60
C ASN A 77 19.27 -0.53 -20.15
N GLN A 78 18.80 0.68 -19.82
CA GLN A 78 19.63 1.77 -19.31
C GLN A 78 19.77 1.77 -17.79
N GLN A 79 19.13 0.82 -17.10
CA GLN A 79 19.01 0.79 -15.64
C GLN A 79 19.62 -0.49 -15.07
N LYS A 80 20.75 -0.92 -15.63
CA LYS A 80 21.46 -2.13 -15.19
C LYS A 80 22.34 -1.88 -13.96
N ASP A 81 22.67 -0.62 -13.70
CA ASP A 81 23.53 -0.22 -12.59
C ASP A 81 22.65 0.26 -11.44
N PHE A 82 22.29 -0.67 -10.56
CA PHE A 82 21.57 -0.39 -9.33
C PHE A 82 21.92 -1.43 -8.27
N ARG A 83 21.84 -1.00 -7.02
CA ARG A 83 22.20 -1.80 -5.86
C ARG A 83 21.00 -2.46 -5.22
N VAL A 84 19.90 -1.70 -5.08
CA VAL A 84 18.70 -2.11 -4.36
C VAL A 84 17.51 -2.19 -5.31
N LEU A 85 16.87 -3.36 -5.40
CA LEU A 85 15.57 -3.54 -6.03
C LEU A 85 14.47 -3.46 -4.97
N ILE A 86 13.44 -2.67 -5.22
CA ILE A 86 12.23 -2.60 -4.40
C ILE A 86 11.05 -3.05 -5.25
N VAL A 87 10.37 -4.12 -4.82
CA VAL A 87 9.18 -4.66 -5.49
C VAL A 87 7.95 -4.02 -4.86
N GLY A 88 7.32 -3.11 -5.60
CA GLY A 88 6.20 -2.29 -5.15
C GLY A 88 6.55 -0.80 -5.09
N ALA A 89 5.71 0.03 -5.71
CA ALA A 89 5.79 1.48 -5.80
C ALA A 89 4.63 2.17 -5.06
N GLY A 90 4.02 1.47 -4.11
CA GLY A 90 3.11 2.06 -3.11
C GLY A 90 3.87 2.74 -1.97
N PHE A 91 3.13 3.17 -0.93
CA PHE A 91 3.73 3.85 0.23
C PHE A 91 4.83 3.03 0.92
N GLY A 92 4.66 1.70 1.03
CA GLY A 92 5.70 0.83 1.62
C GLY A 92 7.03 0.90 0.86
N GLY A 93 6.99 0.73 -0.47
CA GLY A 93 8.19 0.81 -1.31
C GLY A 93 8.81 2.20 -1.32
N LEU A 94 7.99 3.25 -1.36
CA LEU A 94 8.45 4.63 -1.24
C LEU A 94 9.11 4.90 0.11
N LEU A 95 8.56 4.41 1.21
CA LEU A 95 9.16 4.54 2.54
C LEU A 95 10.52 3.84 2.61
N PHE A 96 10.64 2.60 2.10
CA PHE A 96 11.94 1.93 2.04
C PHE A 96 12.96 2.74 1.25
N ALA A 97 12.58 3.22 0.06
CA ALA A 97 13.46 4.05 -0.76
C ALA A 97 13.91 5.32 0.01
N VAL A 98 12.96 6.07 0.55
CA VAL A 98 13.24 7.32 1.27
C VAL A 98 14.13 7.09 2.49
N ARG A 99 13.87 6.05 3.28
CA ARG A 99 14.67 5.77 4.48
C ARG A 99 16.08 5.32 4.13
N LEU A 100 16.27 4.53 3.07
CA LEU A 100 17.61 4.20 2.57
C LEU A 100 18.37 5.44 2.12
N LEU A 101 17.73 6.34 1.36
CA LEU A 101 18.34 7.60 0.93
C LEU A 101 18.72 8.50 2.11
N GLN A 102 17.86 8.62 3.11
CA GLN A 102 18.13 9.41 4.31
C GLN A 102 19.31 8.89 5.13
N THR A 103 19.59 7.58 5.11
CA THR A 103 20.77 7.01 5.77
C THR A 103 22.08 7.27 5.00
N GLY A 104 21.99 7.70 3.74
CA GLY A 104 23.14 7.81 2.84
C GLY A 104 23.68 6.46 2.34
N PHE A 105 22.96 5.36 2.57
CA PHE A 105 23.37 4.02 2.14
C PHE A 105 23.45 3.86 0.62
N CYS A 106 22.59 4.59 -0.11
CA CYS A 106 22.54 4.60 -1.56
C CYS A 106 22.07 5.97 -2.07
N GLN A 107 22.38 6.28 -3.32
CA GLN A 107 21.84 7.42 -4.05
C GLN A 107 20.53 7.04 -4.78
N PRO A 108 19.71 8.01 -5.22
CA PRO A 108 18.45 7.72 -5.92
C PRO A 108 18.61 6.83 -7.16
N ASP A 109 19.73 6.98 -7.88
CA ASP A 109 20.14 6.19 -9.05
C ASP A 109 20.79 4.84 -8.70
N GLU A 110 20.82 4.44 -7.43
CA GLU A 110 21.19 3.09 -7.01
C GLU A 110 19.98 2.28 -6.55
N ILE A 111 18.79 2.89 -6.52
CA ILE A 111 17.51 2.24 -6.21
C ILE A 111 16.77 1.98 -7.53
N LEU A 112 16.10 0.84 -7.64
CA LEU A 112 15.15 0.55 -8.71
C LEU A 112 13.84 0.08 -8.08
N LEU A 113 12.73 0.75 -8.39
CA LEU A 113 11.39 0.30 -8.03
C LEU A 113 10.77 -0.42 -9.22
N VAL A 114 10.14 -1.57 -8.99
CA VAL A 114 9.34 -2.29 -9.99
C VAL A 114 7.92 -2.47 -9.47
N ASP A 115 6.91 -2.21 -10.30
CA ASP A 115 5.50 -2.40 -9.93
C ASP A 115 4.67 -2.78 -11.17
N LYS A 116 3.62 -3.58 -10.95
CA LYS A 116 2.62 -3.95 -11.95
C LYS A 116 1.73 -2.77 -12.32
N THR A 117 1.60 -1.78 -11.45
CA THR A 117 0.82 -0.56 -11.67
C THR A 117 1.37 0.28 -12.84
N GLY A 118 0.61 1.27 -13.29
CA GLY A 118 1.03 2.29 -14.26
C GLY A 118 1.68 3.53 -13.66
N GLY A 119 1.86 3.57 -12.35
CA GLY A 119 2.35 4.74 -11.62
C GLY A 119 2.50 4.46 -10.13
N PHE A 120 2.91 5.48 -9.37
CA PHE A 120 3.07 5.35 -7.93
C PHE A 120 1.72 5.26 -7.22
N GLY A 121 1.72 4.64 -6.02
CA GLY A 121 0.59 4.64 -5.10
C GLY A 121 0.08 3.27 -4.70
N GLY A 122 0.43 2.20 -5.43
CA GLY A 122 0.04 0.82 -5.08
C GLY A 122 -1.48 0.69 -4.93
N THR A 123 -1.97 0.44 -3.72
CA THR A 123 -3.40 0.45 -3.37
C THR A 123 -4.14 1.66 -3.92
N TRP A 124 -3.55 2.85 -3.81
CA TRP A 124 -4.16 4.12 -4.27
C TRP A 124 -4.03 4.32 -5.78
N TRP A 125 -3.18 3.55 -6.46
CA TRP A 125 -3.17 3.47 -7.92
C TRP A 125 -4.30 2.57 -8.42
N TRP A 126 -4.49 1.39 -7.82
CA TRP A 126 -5.50 0.41 -8.27
C TRP A 126 -6.93 0.85 -7.98
N ASN A 127 -7.20 1.33 -6.77
CA ASN A 127 -8.55 1.61 -6.33
C ASN A 127 -8.96 3.03 -6.72
N LYS A 128 -10.05 3.15 -7.51
CA LYS A 128 -10.59 4.43 -7.98
C LYS A 128 -12.12 4.49 -7.93
N TYR A 129 -12.73 3.62 -7.12
CA TYR A 129 -14.18 3.60 -7.00
C TYR A 129 -14.70 4.91 -6.38
N PRO A 130 -15.90 5.38 -6.76
CA PRO A 130 -16.48 6.60 -6.21
C PRO A 130 -16.60 6.53 -4.68
N GLY A 131 -16.14 7.58 -4.00
CA GLY A 131 -16.17 7.65 -2.53
C GLY A 131 -15.00 6.96 -1.82
N LEU A 132 -13.97 6.49 -2.54
CA LEU A 132 -12.75 5.97 -1.93
C LEU A 132 -12.07 7.01 -1.02
N THR A 133 -11.94 6.67 0.26
CA THR A 133 -11.21 7.41 1.28
C THR A 133 -10.37 6.46 2.13
N CYS A 134 -9.35 6.97 2.82
CA CYS A 134 -8.75 6.21 3.92
C CYS A 134 -9.73 6.10 5.10
N ASP A 135 -9.66 5.00 5.84
CA ASP A 135 -10.42 4.74 7.07
C ASP A 135 -9.67 5.20 8.34
N VAL A 136 -8.36 5.36 8.24
CA VAL A 136 -7.49 5.95 9.25
C VAL A 136 -7.30 7.44 8.98
N GLU A 137 -7.21 8.24 10.04
CA GLU A 137 -6.96 9.69 9.95
C GLU A 137 -5.71 10.01 9.11
N SER A 138 -5.81 11.03 8.27
CA SER A 138 -4.82 11.40 7.27
C SER A 138 -3.45 11.71 7.87
N TYR A 139 -3.42 12.37 9.03
CA TYR A 139 -2.19 12.65 9.78
C TYR A 139 -1.43 11.39 10.25
N ILE A 140 -2.11 10.24 10.28
CA ILE A 140 -1.55 8.96 10.71
C ILE A 140 -1.25 8.08 9.49
N CYS A 141 -2.13 8.06 8.49
CA CYS A 141 -2.02 7.14 7.35
C CYS A 141 -1.11 7.66 6.23
N MET A 142 -0.95 8.97 6.08
CA MET A 142 -0.10 9.56 5.05
C MET A 142 1.36 9.63 5.54
N PRO A 143 2.30 8.93 4.87
CA PRO A 143 3.68 8.92 5.31
C PRO A 143 4.38 10.25 4.98
N LEU A 144 5.41 10.61 5.75
CA LEU A 144 6.33 11.71 5.38
C LEU A 144 5.68 13.10 5.25
N LEU A 145 4.59 13.39 5.98
CA LEU A 145 3.90 14.68 5.92
C LEU A 145 4.81 15.87 6.25
N GLU A 146 5.63 15.74 7.30
CA GLU A 146 6.58 16.78 7.71
C GLU A 146 7.69 16.95 6.67
N GLU A 147 8.32 15.84 6.25
CA GLU A 147 9.40 15.89 5.26
C GLU A 147 8.93 16.45 3.91
N THR A 148 7.67 16.18 3.53
CA THR A 148 7.08 16.72 2.28
C THR A 148 6.44 18.09 2.43
N ASN A 149 6.43 18.65 3.64
CA ASN A 149 5.73 19.89 4.00
C ASN A 149 4.30 19.90 3.45
N TYR A 150 3.59 18.79 3.63
CA TYR A 150 2.25 18.60 3.11
C TYR A 150 1.22 18.55 4.23
N THR A 151 0.15 19.35 4.09
CA THR A 151 -1.00 19.33 4.99
C THR A 151 -2.18 18.65 4.27
N PRO A 152 -2.68 17.51 4.78
CA PRO A 152 -3.87 16.87 4.25
C PRO A 152 -5.08 17.81 4.23
N SER A 153 -5.91 17.71 3.18
CA SER A 153 -7.06 18.58 2.96
C SER A 153 -8.23 18.30 3.92
N HIS A 154 -8.33 17.07 4.41
CA HIS A 154 -9.39 16.59 5.29
C HIS A 154 -8.83 15.61 6.33
N LYS A 155 -9.60 15.39 7.40
CA LYS A 155 -9.31 14.36 8.41
C LYS A 155 -9.23 12.95 7.79
N TYR A 156 -10.09 12.67 6.81
CA TYR A 156 -10.04 11.46 6.00
C TYR A 156 -9.96 11.88 4.54
N VAL A 157 -8.82 11.63 3.92
CA VAL A 157 -8.53 12.11 2.56
C VAL A 157 -9.01 11.11 1.51
N SER A 158 -9.27 11.63 0.31
CA SER A 158 -9.67 10.81 -0.83
C SER A 158 -8.52 9.92 -1.33
N GLY A 159 -8.86 8.83 -2.02
CA GLY A 159 -7.87 8.01 -2.72
C GLY A 159 -7.06 8.78 -3.77
N ILE A 160 -7.65 9.82 -4.37
CA ILE A 160 -6.98 10.71 -5.33
C ILE A 160 -5.83 11.45 -4.63
N GLU A 161 -6.11 12.08 -3.48
CA GLU A 161 -5.12 12.82 -2.70
C GLU A 161 -3.99 11.92 -2.17
N LEU A 162 -4.33 10.69 -1.77
CA LEU A 162 -3.35 9.68 -1.34
C LEU A 162 -2.41 9.28 -2.48
N LYS A 163 -2.95 9.07 -3.68
CA LYS A 163 -2.17 8.79 -4.88
C LYS A 163 -1.28 9.98 -5.27
N GLU A 164 -1.82 11.20 -5.23
CA GLU A 164 -1.04 12.43 -5.45
C GLU A 164 0.08 12.58 -4.42
N HIS A 165 -0.13 12.11 -3.19
CA HIS A 165 0.90 12.10 -2.16
C HIS A 165 2.02 11.08 -2.42
N ALA A 166 1.69 9.91 -2.95
CA ALA A 166 2.72 8.97 -3.42
C ALA A 166 3.60 9.60 -4.52
N GLU A 167 2.97 10.31 -5.47
CA GLU A 167 3.67 11.06 -6.52
C GLU A 167 4.53 12.19 -5.96
N ARG A 168 4.07 12.91 -4.93
CA ARG A 168 4.82 13.96 -4.22
C ARG A 168 6.11 13.41 -3.62
N ILE A 169 6.03 12.28 -2.92
CA ILE A 169 7.20 11.60 -2.35
C ILE A 169 8.15 11.17 -3.48
N ALA A 170 7.64 10.49 -4.51
CA ALA A 170 8.48 10.04 -5.62
C ALA A 170 9.23 11.19 -6.32
N ASN A 171 8.58 12.36 -6.47
CA ASN A 171 9.20 13.57 -7.01
C ASN A 171 10.31 14.12 -6.11
N GLN A 172 10.01 14.31 -4.82
CA GLN A 172 10.92 14.97 -3.89
C GLN A 172 12.26 14.23 -3.70
N TRP A 173 12.23 12.89 -3.77
CA TRP A 173 13.42 12.05 -3.67
C TRP A 173 13.95 11.56 -5.04
N ASN A 174 13.52 12.17 -6.15
CA ASN A 174 13.99 11.85 -7.51
C ASN A 174 13.83 10.38 -7.95
N LEU A 175 12.83 9.67 -7.42
CA LEU A 175 12.60 8.25 -7.67
C LEU A 175 11.93 7.96 -9.02
N LYS A 176 11.32 8.97 -9.65
CA LYS A 176 10.56 8.79 -10.91
C LYS A 176 11.36 8.18 -12.06
N LYS A 177 12.64 8.55 -12.18
CA LYS A 177 13.52 8.04 -13.25
C LYS A 177 13.90 6.57 -13.04
N ARG A 178 13.59 6.03 -11.87
CA ARG A 178 14.05 4.76 -11.33
C ARG A 178 12.88 3.87 -10.91
N ALA A 179 11.69 4.12 -11.46
CA ALA A 179 10.51 3.28 -11.27
C ALA A 179 10.05 2.68 -12.61
N PHE A 180 9.84 1.37 -12.59
CA PHE A 180 9.44 0.56 -13.73
C PHE A 180 8.05 -0.02 -13.50
N PHE A 181 7.11 0.60 -14.20
CA PHE A 181 5.69 0.29 -14.17
C PHE A 181 5.33 -0.78 -15.20
N GLY A 182 4.16 -1.38 -15.05
CA GLY A 182 3.70 -2.51 -15.87
C GLY A 182 4.64 -3.72 -15.83
N THR A 183 5.41 -3.86 -14.74
CA THR A 183 6.47 -4.85 -14.60
C THR A 183 6.17 -5.76 -13.41
N GLU A 184 5.95 -7.03 -13.71
CA GLU A 184 5.75 -8.10 -12.74
C GLU A 184 7.08 -8.74 -12.38
N VAL A 185 7.28 -9.08 -11.11
CA VAL A 185 8.38 -9.95 -10.66
C VAL A 185 7.83 -11.36 -10.58
N ASP A 186 8.32 -12.25 -11.44
CA ASP A 186 7.83 -13.62 -11.56
C ASP A 186 8.54 -14.55 -10.56
N LYS A 187 9.84 -14.32 -10.36
CA LYS A 187 10.72 -15.20 -9.58
C LYS A 187 11.97 -14.46 -9.10
N MET A 188 12.51 -14.89 -7.97
CA MET A 188 13.79 -14.43 -7.45
C MET A 188 14.64 -15.64 -7.05
N ASP A 189 15.89 -15.65 -7.49
CA ASP A 189 16.86 -16.69 -7.14
C ASP A 189 18.16 -16.04 -6.66
N TRP A 190 18.73 -16.57 -5.58
CA TRP A 190 20.04 -16.14 -5.12
C TRP A 190 21.16 -16.81 -5.93
N ASN A 191 22.08 -16.02 -6.48
CA ASN A 191 23.30 -16.53 -7.11
C ASN A 191 24.47 -16.47 -6.12
N ASN A 192 24.95 -17.64 -5.67
CA ASN A 192 26.10 -17.74 -4.77
C ASN A 192 27.43 -17.31 -5.40
N GLU A 193 27.60 -17.46 -6.72
CA GLU A 193 28.86 -17.11 -7.41
C GLU A 193 29.08 -15.60 -7.46
N ASP A 194 28.01 -14.86 -7.78
CA ASP A 194 28.05 -13.39 -7.87
C ASP A 194 27.71 -12.71 -6.53
N ALA A 195 27.24 -13.47 -5.53
CA ALA A 195 26.62 -12.96 -4.30
C ALA A 195 25.53 -11.91 -4.56
N GLN A 196 24.66 -12.19 -5.55
CA GLN A 196 23.60 -11.29 -5.99
C GLN A 196 22.29 -12.04 -6.24
N TRP A 197 21.18 -11.34 -6.04
CA TRP A 197 19.87 -11.78 -6.49
C TRP A 197 19.74 -11.68 -8.00
N ARG A 198 19.19 -12.73 -8.62
CA ARG A 198 18.66 -12.73 -9.98
C ARG A 198 17.15 -12.61 -9.88
N VAL A 199 16.61 -11.52 -10.40
CA VAL A 199 15.18 -11.22 -10.35
C VAL A 199 14.60 -11.30 -11.75
N HIS A 200 13.70 -12.25 -11.94
CA HIS A 200 13.00 -12.48 -13.18
C HIS A 200 11.79 -11.54 -13.22
N ILE A 201 11.74 -10.73 -14.27
CA ILE A 201 10.67 -9.76 -14.48
C ILE A 201 10.01 -9.95 -15.85
N THR A 202 8.70 -9.70 -15.88
CA THR A 202 7.90 -9.68 -17.10
C THR A 202 7.22 -8.33 -17.22
N LYS A 203 7.53 -7.58 -18.28
CA LYS A 203 6.93 -6.27 -18.53
C LYS A 203 5.86 -6.36 -19.60
N ASN A 204 4.61 -5.97 -19.30
CA ASN A 204 3.49 -5.96 -20.25
C ASN A 204 3.37 -7.26 -21.08
N ASN A 205 3.58 -8.43 -20.44
CA ASN A 205 3.58 -9.75 -21.09
C ASN A 205 4.62 -9.95 -22.21
N ASN A 206 5.70 -9.16 -22.22
CA ASN A 206 6.85 -9.39 -23.10
C ASN A 206 7.74 -10.54 -22.59
N LEU A 207 8.81 -10.83 -23.33
CA LEU A 207 9.79 -11.84 -22.93
C LEU A 207 10.38 -11.53 -21.54
N PRO A 208 10.49 -12.54 -20.66
CA PRO A 208 11.10 -12.38 -19.35
C PRO A 208 12.52 -11.84 -19.45
N THR A 209 12.84 -10.87 -18.58
CA THR A 209 14.17 -10.28 -18.44
C THR A 209 14.70 -10.54 -17.04
N ILE A 210 16.01 -10.71 -16.90
CA ILE A 210 16.65 -10.90 -15.60
C ILE A 210 17.36 -9.62 -15.20
N LEU A 211 17.02 -9.12 -14.01
CA LEU A 211 17.76 -8.06 -13.33
C LEU A 211 18.68 -8.67 -12.27
N LYS A 212 19.80 -8.01 -11.99
CA LYS A 212 20.70 -8.38 -10.89
C LYS A 212 20.67 -7.29 -9.81
N SER A 213 20.71 -7.68 -8.54
CA SER A 213 20.69 -6.75 -7.42
C SER A 213 21.38 -7.33 -6.20
N ASP A 214 22.04 -6.49 -5.41
CA ASP A 214 22.64 -6.90 -4.14
C ASP A 214 21.58 -7.13 -3.07
N ILE A 215 20.53 -6.28 -3.07
CA ILE A 215 19.47 -6.29 -2.06
C ILE A 215 18.11 -6.22 -2.74
N VAL A 216 17.20 -7.11 -2.36
CA VAL A 216 15.80 -7.06 -2.79
C VAL A 216 14.90 -6.81 -1.59
N ILE A 217 14.00 -5.84 -1.73
CA ILE A 217 13.00 -5.48 -0.71
C ILE A 217 11.60 -5.74 -1.28
N MET A 218 10.83 -6.56 -0.58
CA MET A 218 9.44 -6.87 -0.95
C MET A 218 8.49 -5.89 -0.26
N ALA A 219 7.79 -5.09 -1.06
CA ALA A 219 6.79 -4.11 -0.64
C ALA A 219 5.53 -4.17 -1.53
N ASN A 220 5.15 -5.38 -1.95
CA ASN A 220 4.07 -5.65 -2.91
C ASN A 220 2.65 -5.53 -2.32
N GLY A 221 2.54 -5.26 -1.01
CA GLY A 221 1.25 -5.09 -0.33
C GLY A 221 0.59 -6.42 0.07
N LEU A 222 -0.55 -6.32 0.76
CA LEU A 222 -1.30 -7.46 1.32
C LEU A 222 -2.59 -7.77 0.55
N LEU A 223 -3.14 -6.77 -0.17
CA LEU A 223 -4.45 -6.80 -0.80
C LEU A 223 -4.31 -6.37 -2.27
N ASP A 224 -3.48 -7.11 -3.01
CA ASP A 224 -3.09 -6.84 -4.40
C ASP A 224 -3.86 -7.68 -5.43
N PHE A 225 -4.55 -8.75 -4.99
CA PHE A 225 -5.36 -9.61 -5.85
C PHE A 225 -6.85 -9.52 -5.49
N PRO A 226 -7.68 -8.87 -6.33
CA PRO A 226 -9.12 -8.91 -6.20
C PRO A 226 -9.61 -10.36 -6.31
N LYS A 227 -10.58 -10.73 -5.45
CA LYS A 227 -11.20 -12.05 -5.43
C LYS A 227 -12.69 -11.92 -5.69
N ILE A 228 -13.23 -12.87 -6.45
CA ILE A 228 -14.66 -12.92 -6.75
C ILE A 228 -15.27 -14.14 -6.05
N PRO A 229 -16.45 -14.02 -5.42
CA PRO A 229 -17.17 -15.19 -4.94
C PRO A 229 -17.47 -16.18 -6.07
N LYS A 230 -17.22 -17.47 -5.82
CA LYS A 230 -17.61 -18.56 -6.70
C LYS A 230 -19.12 -18.77 -6.61
N ALA A 231 -19.86 -18.01 -7.41
CA ALA A 231 -21.31 -18.08 -7.55
C ALA A 231 -21.68 -18.37 -9.01
N GLU A 232 -22.88 -18.91 -9.25
CA GLU A 232 -23.48 -18.91 -10.58
C GLU A 232 -23.92 -17.47 -10.87
N TRP A 233 -23.12 -16.75 -11.67
CA TRP A 233 -23.44 -15.39 -12.10
C TRP A 233 -24.42 -15.47 -13.28
N PRO A 234 -25.51 -14.68 -13.28
CA PRO A 234 -26.48 -14.66 -14.37
C PRO A 234 -25.94 -14.06 -15.67
#